data_AF-A0A822CIA1-F1
#
_entry.id   AF-A0A822CIA1-F1
#
_cell.length_a   1.000
_cell.length_b   1.000
_cell.length_c   1.000
_cell.angle_alpha   90.00
_cell.angle_beta   90.00
_cell.angle_gamma   90.00
#
_symmetry.space_group_name_H-M   'P 1'
#
loop_
_entity.id
_entity.type
_entity.pdbx_description
1 polymer ?
#
loop_
_entity_poly.entity_id
_entity_poly.type
_entity_poly.pdbx_seq_one_letter_code
_entity_poly.pdbx_strand_id
1 'polypeptide(L)'
;IFFLKVVVESSNDVCTIVAGGVTLHEAIKASEKLKGLGKAVRIVDLFTVKPIDRDTILKAVNATQNRLLIVEDHYSEGGLGEAVMAALADQTNIKIAHLAVLEVARS
;
A
#
# COMPACT_ATOMS: atom_id res chain seq x y z
N ILE A 1 17.26 -13.29 -2.15
CA ILE A 1 16.33 -12.48 -2.96
C ILE A 1 15.38 -11.83 -1.97
N PHE A 2 15.37 -10.51 -1.91
CA PHE A 2 14.54 -9.77 -0.96
C PHE A 2 13.08 -9.75 -1.47
N PHE A 3 12.14 -10.07 -0.59
CA PHE A 3 10.71 -10.10 -0.88
C PHE A 3 10.01 -8.94 -0.18
N LEU A 4 8.79 -8.62 -0.64
CA LEU A 4 7.92 -7.68 0.05
C LEU A 4 7.67 -8.14 1.50
N LYS A 5 7.41 -7.19 2.39
CA LYS A 5 7.25 -7.46 3.82
C LYS A 5 6.06 -6.72 4.40
N VAL A 6 5.27 -7.42 5.22
CA VAL A 6 4.31 -6.77 6.12
C VAL A 6 5.11 -6.21 7.31
N VAL A 7 5.17 -4.89 7.45
CA VAL A 7 6.00 -4.21 8.45
C VAL A 7 5.21 -3.70 9.65
N VAL A 8 3.90 -3.48 9.48
CA VAL A 8 2.95 -3.17 10.55
C VAL A 8 1.73 -4.05 10.34
N GLU A 9 1.32 -4.77 11.38
CA GLU A 9 0.19 -5.70 11.34
C GLU A 9 -0.48 -5.81 12.72
N SER A 10 -1.81 -5.89 12.71
CA SER A 10 -2.63 -6.32 13.83
C SER A 10 -3.89 -7.08 13.36
N SER A 11 -4.63 -7.67 14.30
CA SER A 11 -5.93 -8.29 14.00
C SER A 11 -7.05 -7.28 13.71
N ASN A 12 -6.85 -6.00 14.05
CA ASN A 12 -7.88 -4.96 14.00
C ASN A 12 -7.66 -3.99 12.83
N ASP A 13 -6.75 -4.31 11.92
CA ASP A 13 -6.40 -3.45 10.79
C ASP A 13 -7.60 -3.26 9.86
N VAL A 14 -7.96 -1.99 9.59
CA VAL A 14 -9.13 -1.66 8.76
C VAL A 14 -8.80 -1.33 7.31
N CYS A 15 -7.51 -1.26 6.97
CA CYS A 15 -7.01 -0.93 5.64
C CYS A 15 -5.58 -1.46 5.49
N THR A 16 -5.25 -1.99 4.31
CA THR A 16 -3.87 -2.23 3.89
C THR A 16 -3.32 -1.02 3.17
N ILE A 17 -2.14 -0.56 3.58
CA ILE A 17 -1.36 0.46 2.91
C ILE A 17 -0.18 -0.22 2.23
N VAL A 18 -0.05 -0.11 0.92
CA VAL A 18 1.13 -0.54 0.16
C VAL A 18 1.96 0.69 -0.17
N ALA A 19 3.24 0.66 0.18
CA ALA A 19 4.18 1.76 -0.01
C ALA A 19 5.59 1.25 -0.30
N GLY A 20 6.49 2.15 -0.71
CA GLY A 20 7.90 1.83 -0.97
C GLY A 20 8.81 3.05 -0.82
N GLY A 21 10.07 2.81 -0.44
CA GLY A 21 11.06 3.87 -0.28
C GLY A 21 10.62 4.94 0.73
N VAL A 22 10.65 6.22 0.34
CA VAL A 22 10.29 7.34 1.23
C VAL A 22 8.86 7.25 1.76
N THR A 23 7.91 6.83 0.91
CA THR A 23 6.49 6.73 1.29
C THR A 23 6.22 5.66 2.33
N LEU A 24 7.08 4.65 2.45
CA LEU A 24 6.98 3.63 3.51
C LEU A 24 7.16 4.25 4.89
N HIS A 25 8.16 5.12 5.04
CA HIS A 25 8.42 5.80 6.31
C HIS A 25 7.27 6.74 6.68
N GLU A 26 6.69 7.43 5.70
CA GLU A 26 5.50 8.26 5.91
C GLU A 26 4.26 7.44 6.27
N ALA A 27 4.06 6.28 5.63
CA ALA A 27 3.00 5.34 5.98
C ALA A 27 3.13 4.87 7.44
N ILE A 28 4.34 4.49 7.89
CA ILE A 28 4.59 4.07 9.27
C ILE A 28 4.27 5.19 10.26
N LYS A 29 4.74 6.41 10.01
CA LYS A 29 4.40 7.59 10.83
C LYS A 29 2.88 7.84 10.87
N ALA A 30 2.19 7.69 9.75
CA ALA A 30 0.75 7.83 9.68
C ALA A 30 0.01 6.75 10.49
N SER A 31 0.50 5.50 10.47
CA SER A 31 -0.10 4.41 11.27
C SER A 31 -0.05 4.68 12.77
N GLU A 32 1.06 5.22 13.28
CA GLU A 32 1.18 5.57 14.70
C GLU A 32 0.21 6.69 15.09
N LYS A 33 0.03 7.70 14.22
CA LYS A 33 -0.97 8.75 14.42
C LYS A 33 -2.40 8.20 14.39
N LEU A 34 -2.72 7.33 13.44
CA LEU A 34 -4.05 6.71 13.31
C LEU A 34 -4.37 5.80 14.50
N LYS A 35 -3.37 5.10 15.03
CA LYS A 35 -3.51 4.28 16.23
C LYS A 35 -3.94 5.11 17.44
N GLY A 36 -3.40 6.32 17.59
CA GLY A 36 -3.84 7.30 18.60
C GLY A 36 -5.31 7.75 18.44
N LEU A 37 -5.88 7.58 17.25
CA LEU A 37 -7.30 7.84 16.93
C LEU A 37 -8.15 6.56 16.95
N GLY A 38 -7.62 5.44 17.46
CA GLY A 38 -8.32 4.16 17.52
C GLY A 38 -8.46 3.44 16.17
N LYS A 39 -7.67 3.81 15.15
CA LYS A 39 -7.66 3.16 13.84
C LYS A 39 -6.33 2.44 13.60
N ALA A 40 -6.36 1.12 13.53
CA ALA A 40 -5.21 0.32 13.13
C ALA A 40 -5.18 0.12 11.61
N VAL A 41 -3.99 0.14 11.02
CA VAL A 41 -3.78 -0.10 9.59
C VAL A 41 -2.61 -1.06 9.41
N ARG A 42 -2.68 -1.85 8.35
CA ARG A 42 -1.60 -2.74 7.92
C ARG A 42 -0.69 -2.00 6.96
N ILE A 43 0.62 -2.18 7.07
CA ILE A 43 1.56 -1.61 6.12
C ILE A 43 2.36 -2.72 5.47
N VAL A 44 2.37 -2.70 4.14
CA VAL A 44 3.13 -3.58 3.27
C VAL A 44 4.22 -2.74 2.60
N ASP A 45 5.48 -3.04 2.90
CA ASP A 45 6.61 -2.59 2.11
C ASP A 45 6.70 -3.46 0.86
N LEU A 46 6.45 -2.87 -0.30
CA LEU A 46 6.47 -3.61 -1.55
C LEU A 46 7.88 -4.07 -1.93
N PHE A 47 8.92 -3.34 -1.49
CA PHE A 47 10.34 -3.53 -1.83
C PHE A 47 10.69 -3.44 -3.34
N THR A 48 10.01 -4.14 -4.24
CA THR A 48 10.18 -4.06 -5.71
C THR A 48 8.85 -3.83 -6.42
N VAL A 49 8.84 -3.01 -7.47
CA VAL A 49 7.66 -2.88 -8.36
C VAL A 49 7.50 -4.12 -9.25
N LYS A 50 8.59 -4.78 -9.64
CA LYS A 50 8.56 -6.00 -10.46
C LYS A 50 9.69 -6.97 -10.06
N PRO A 51 9.40 -8.28 -9.91
CA PRO A 51 8.08 -8.91 -9.99
C PRO A 51 7.16 -8.56 -8.81
N ILE A 52 5.86 -8.48 -9.04
CA ILE A 52 4.84 -8.32 -7.98
C ILE A 52 4.57 -9.68 -7.32
N ASP A 53 4.67 -9.74 -6.00
CA ASP A 53 4.11 -10.84 -5.22
C ASP A 53 2.64 -10.53 -4.87
N ARG A 54 1.77 -10.93 -5.81
CA ARG A 54 0.32 -10.73 -5.78
C ARG A 54 -0.33 -11.40 -4.58
N ASP A 55 0.11 -12.60 -4.24
CA ASP A 55 -0.57 -13.45 -3.26
C ASP A 55 -0.45 -12.85 -1.86
N THR A 56 0.74 -12.34 -1.51
CA THR A 56 0.93 -11.68 -0.22
C THR A 56 0.14 -10.37 -0.12
N ILE A 57 0.08 -9.58 -1.21
CA ILE A 57 -0.73 -8.35 -1.26
C ILE A 57 -2.22 -8.69 -1.07
N LEU A 58 -2.74 -9.64 -1.85
CA LEU A 58 -4.15 -10.05 -1.77
C LEU A 58 -4.51 -10.58 -0.38
N LYS A 59 -3.63 -11.37 0.24
CA LYS A 59 -3.81 -11.85 1.62
C LYS A 59 -3.92 -10.68 2.61
N ALA A 60 -3.06 -9.67 2.49
CA ALA A 60 -3.10 -8.49 3.36
C ALA A 60 -4.40 -7.69 3.16
N VAL A 61 -4.80 -7.46 1.92
CA VAL A 61 -6.03 -6.72 1.59
C VAL A 61 -7.28 -7.45 2.10
N ASN A 62 -7.36 -8.77 1.92
CA ASN A 62 -8.45 -9.59 2.43
C ASN A 62 -8.55 -9.54 3.97
N ALA A 63 -7.42 -9.51 4.67
CA ALA A 63 -7.38 -9.38 6.13
C ALA A 63 -7.82 -7.99 6.64
N THR A 64 -7.94 -7.00 5.76
CA THR A 64 -8.18 -5.59 6.10
C THR A 64 -9.44 -5.04 5.44
N GLN A 65 -10.51 -5.85 5.47
CA GLN A 65 -11.84 -5.48 4.99
C GLN A 65 -11.88 -5.08 3.50
N ASN A 66 -10.97 -5.63 2.69
CA ASN A 66 -10.82 -5.34 1.26
C ASN A 66 -10.61 -3.84 0.97
N ARG A 67 -9.91 -3.12 1.85
CA ARG A 67 -9.54 -1.73 1.65
C ARG A 67 -8.04 -1.63 1.39
N LEU A 68 -7.69 -1.02 0.28
CA LEU A 68 -6.31 -0.85 -0.18
C LEU A 68 -6.04 0.63 -0.43
N LEU A 69 -5.02 1.16 0.24
CA LEU A 69 -4.42 2.44 -0.06
C LEU A 69 -3.03 2.19 -0.66
N ILE A 70 -2.77 2.73 -1.83
CA ILE A 70 -1.45 2.68 -2.47
C ILE A 70 -0.84 4.07 -2.39
N VAL A 71 0.41 4.16 -1.95
CA VAL A 71 1.12 5.44 -1.81
C VAL A 71 2.47 5.33 -2.49
N GLU A 72 2.77 6.25 -3.41
CA GLU A 72 4.06 6.33 -4.09
C GLU A 72 4.52 7.77 -4.32
N ASP A 73 5.83 7.96 -4.30
CA ASP A 73 6.49 9.22 -4.68
C ASP A 73 6.91 9.13 -6.16
N HIS A 74 5.92 8.88 -6.99
CA HIS A 74 6.02 8.72 -8.43
C HIS A 74 4.70 9.21 -9.04
N TYR A 75 4.70 9.50 -10.34
CA TYR A 75 3.45 9.76 -11.06
C TYR A 75 2.54 8.53 -11.03
N SER A 76 1.25 8.74 -11.27
CA SER A 76 0.25 7.67 -11.25
C SER A 76 0.52 6.56 -12.25
N GLU A 77 1.17 6.87 -13.37
CA GLU A 77 1.38 5.96 -14.49
C GLU A 77 2.71 5.20 -14.38
N GLY A 78 2.72 3.93 -14.80
CA GLY A 78 3.91 3.09 -14.96
C GLY A 78 4.62 2.66 -13.66
N GLY A 79 4.16 3.15 -12.51
CA GLY A 79 4.80 3.00 -11.22
C GLY A 79 4.31 1.81 -10.38
N LEU A 80 4.45 1.97 -9.07
CA LEU A 80 4.06 1.01 -8.06
C LEU A 80 2.54 0.79 -8.07
N GLY A 81 1.77 1.87 -8.14
CA GLY A 81 0.31 1.87 -8.13
C GLY A 81 -0.28 1.05 -9.25
N GLU A 82 0.12 1.32 -10.48
CA GLU A 82 -0.33 0.53 -11.64
C GLU A 82 0.08 -0.95 -11.52
N ALA A 83 1.29 -1.25 -11.06
CA ALA A 83 1.73 -2.64 -10.90
C ALA A 83 0.86 -3.41 -9.89
N VAL A 84 0.52 -2.78 -8.75
CA VAL A 84 -0.36 -3.37 -7.74
C VAL A 84 -1.79 -3.49 -8.23
N MET A 85 -2.34 -2.44 -8.86
CA MET A 85 -3.70 -2.46 -9.41
C MET A 85 -3.86 -3.50 -10.51
N ALA A 86 -2.89 -3.62 -11.42
CA ALA A 86 -2.89 -4.63 -12.48
C ALA A 86 -2.85 -6.05 -11.90
N ALA A 87 -2.05 -6.28 -10.85
CA ALA A 87 -1.97 -7.59 -10.20
C ALA A 87 -3.28 -8.00 -9.51
N LEU A 88 -4.14 -7.04 -9.14
CA LEU A 88 -5.42 -7.26 -8.47
C LEU A 88 -6.62 -7.00 -9.37
N ALA A 89 -6.43 -6.86 -10.68
CA ALA A 89 -7.48 -6.43 -11.62
C ALA A 89 -8.66 -7.40 -11.72
N ASP A 90 -8.48 -8.67 -11.35
CA ASP A 90 -9.54 -9.68 -11.31
C ASP A 90 -10.41 -9.62 -10.04
N GLN A 91 -10.05 -8.78 -9.07
CA GLN A 91 -10.77 -8.62 -7.81
C GLN A 91 -11.80 -7.48 -7.92
N THR A 92 -13.07 -7.79 -7.70
CA THR A 92 -14.18 -6.83 -7.87
C THR A 92 -14.64 -6.18 -6.55
N ASN A 93 -14.20 -6.70 -5.41
CA ASN A 93 -14.65 -6.28 -4.08
C ASN A 93 -13.62 -5.41 -3.31
N ILE A 94 -12.47 -5.10 -3.92
CA ILE A 94 -11.42 -4.29 -3.30
C ILE A 94 -11.71 -2.81 -3.55
N LYS A 95 -11.78 -2.02 -2.48
CA LYS A 95 -11.85 -0.56 -2.55
C LYS A 95 -10.42 -0.02 -2.58
N ILE A 96 -10.02 0.54 -3.72
CA ILE A 96 -8.67 1.07 -3.95
C ILE A 96 -8.69 2.59 -3.90
N ALA A 97 -7.75 3.17 -3.15
CA ALA A 97 -7.35 4.57 -3.26
C ALA A 97 -5.86 4.64 -3.60
N HIS A 98 -5.46 5.59 -4.43
CA HIS A 98 -4.10 5.73 -4.92
C HIS A 98 -3.62 7.17 -4.73
N LEU A 99 -2.55 7.35 -3.96
CA LEU A 99 -1.88 8.63 -3.73
C LEU A 99 -0.55 8.61 -4.48
N ALA A 100 -0.47 9.47 -5.49
CA ALA A 100 0.67 9.61 -6.38
C ALA A 100 0.97 11.11 -6.58
N VAL A 101 2.12 11.40 -7.18
CA VAL A 101 2.45 12.75 -7.65
C VAL A 101 1.55 13.04 -8.86
N LEU A 102 0.81 14.15 -8.83
CA LEU A 102 -0.13 14.51 -9.90
C LEU A 102 0.36 15.65 -10.80
N GLU A 103 1.36 16.39 -10.33
CA GLU A 103 1.85 17.58 -11.01
C GLU A 103 3.37 17.64 -10.95
N VAL A 104 3.96 18.37 -11.90
CA VAL A 104 5.40 18.60 -11.92
C VAL A 104 5.83 19.35 -10.67
N ALA A 105 6.71 18.72 -9.89
CA ALA A 105 7.33 19.35 -8.74
C ALA A 105 8.07 20.63 -9.17
N ARG A 106 7.78 21.74 -8.47
CA ARG A 106 8.46 23.02 -8.67
C ARG A 106 9.28 23.32 -7.41
N SER A 107 10.53 23.73 -7.63
CA SER A 107 11.43 24.25 -6.58
C SER A 107 11.16 25.71 -6.29
#